data_AF-A0A953EJ31-F1
#
_entry.id   AF-A0A953EJ31-F1
#
_cell.length_a   1.000
_cell.length_b   1.000
_cell.length_c   1.000
_cell.angle_alpha   90.00
_cell.angle_beta   90.00
_cell.angle_gamma   90.00
#
_symmetry.space_group_name_H-M   'P 1'
#
loop_
_entity.id
_entity.type
_entity.pdbx_description
1 polymer ?
#
loop_
_entity_poly.entity_id
_entity_poly.type
_entity_poly.pdbx_seq_one_letter_code
_entity_poly.pdbx_strand_id
1 'polypeptide(L)'
;NQVNNDGVTILGGEPFDQPGPVAELVFRLRSHGLHVMIYSGYTIEALIQRKDPNIDYILTHTDLLIDGPFVRELREGAGEYRGSRNQRIIGNATIR
;
A
#
# COMPACT_ATOMS: atom_id res chain seq x y z
N ASN A 1 25.02 -8.01 -14.43
CA ASN A 1 23.64 -7.52 -14.28
C ASN A 1 23.30 -7.45 -12.80
N GLN A 2 23.61 -6.33 -12.15
CA GLN A 2 23.11 -6.10 -10.79
C GLN A 2 21.61 -5.78 -10.92
N VAL A 3 20.77 -6.61 -10.31
CA VAL A 3 19.37 -6.26 -10.10
C VAL A 3 19.38 -5.11 -9.10
N ASN A 4 19.05 -3.91 -9.56
CA ASN A 4 18.88 -2.76 -8.69
C ASN A 4 17.52 -2.96 -8.01
N ASN A 5 17.53 -3.29 -6.72
CA ASN A 5 16.29 -3.47 -5.97
C ASN A 5 15.75 -2.08 -5.62
N ASP A 6 14.97 -1.49 -6.53
CA ASP A 6 14.57 -0.08 -6.47
C ASP A 6 13.35 0.17 -5.54
N GLY A 7 12.82 -0.86 -4.87
CA GLY A 7 11.65 -0.72 -4.00
C GLY A 7 11.32 -1.92 -3.14
N VAL A 8 10.33 -1.73 -2.27
CA VAL A 8 9.79 -2.73 -1.34
C VAL A 8 8.26 -2.74 -1.42
N THR A 9 7.70 -3.94 -1.46
CA THR A 9 6.25 -4.17 -1.36
C THR A 9 5.93 -4.69 0.05
N ILE A 10 5.02 -4.02 0.73
CA ILE A 10 4.47 -4.41 2.03
C ILE A 10 3.13 -5.12 1.78
N LEU A 11 3.07 -6.39 2.16
CA LEU A 11 1.90 -7.26 2.01
C LEU A 11 1.88 -8.31 3.13
N GLY A 12 0.73 -8.95 3.32
CA GLY A 12 0.53 -9.98 4.34
C GLY A 12 0.01 -9.40 5.66
N GLY A 13 -0.80 -10.20 6.37
CA GLY A 13 -1.70 -9.64 7.38
C GLY A 13 -2.50 -8.48 6.79
N GLU A 14 -2.88 -7.53 7.63
CA GLU A 14 -3.37 -6.23 7.19
C GLU A 14 -2.40 -5.14 7.70
N PRO A 15 -1.60 -4.51 6.82
CA PRO A 15 -0.58 -3.55 7.24
C PRO A 15 -1.13 -2.40 8.10
N PHE A 16 -2.34 -1.93 7.81
CA PHE A 16 -2.95 -0.81 8.53
C PHE A 16 -3.58 -1.19 9.88
N ASP A 17 -3.58 -2.46 10.25
CA ASP A 17 -3.94 -2.92 11.61
C ASP A 17 -2.75 -2.91 12.59
N GLN A 18 -1.55 -2.61 12.10
CA GLN A 18 -0.33 -2.45 12.89
C GLN A 18 0.41 -1.15 12.50
N PRO A 19 -0.25 0.01 12.58
CA PRO A 19 0.20 1.20 11.88
C PRO A 19 1.50 1.79 12.48
N GLY A 20 1.77 1.65 13.78
CA GLY A 20 3.01 2.13 14.39
C GLY A 20 4.28 1.49 13.80
N PRO A 21 4.45 0.16 13.92
CA PRO A 21 5.60 -0.55 13.34
C PRO A 21 5.70 -0.38 11.80
N VAL A 22 4.56 -0.30 11.10
CA VAL A 22 4.57 -0.10 9.64
C VAL A 22 5.00 1.31 9.28
N ALA A 23 4.58 2.35 10.03
CA ALA A 23 5.06 3.71 9.83
C ALA A 23 6.58 3.82 10.04
N GLU A 24 7.11 3.16 11.06
CA GLU A 24 8.56 3.09 11.28
C GLU A 24 9.29 2.41 10.12
N LEU A 25 8.75 1.30 9.61
CA LEU A 25 9.31 0.62 8.44
C LEU A 25 9.30 1.53 7.21
N VAL A 26 8.16 2.18 6.92
CA VAL A 26 8.02 3.11 5.78
C VAL A 26 9.02 4.25 5.90
N PHE A 27 9.18 4.85 7.08
CA PHE A 27 10.19 5.88 7.32
C PHE A 27 11.60 5.40 6.95
N ARG A 28 12.01 4.23 7.43
CA ARG A 28 13.33 3.67 7.14
C ARG A 28 13.52 3.39 5.64
N LEU A 29 12.53 2.79 4.98
CA LEU A 29 12.57 2.52 3.54
C LEU A 29 12.74 3.80 2.72
N ARG A 30 11.97 4.85 3.05
CA ARG A 30 12.06 6.15 2.40
C ARG A 30 13.39 6.85 2.67
N SER A 31 13.96 6.68 3.87
CA SER A 31 15.30 7.21 4.20
C SER A 31 16.42 6.60 3.34
N HIS A 32 16.20 5.38 2.81
CA HIS A 32 17.08 4.72 1.84
C HIS A 32 16.74 5.04 0.38
N GLY A 33 15.76 5.92 0.12
CA GLY A 33 15.34 6.28 -1.23
C GLY A 33 14.57 5.18 -1.96
N LEU A 34 14.03 4.19 -1.25
CA LEU A 34 13.31 3.06 -1.85
C LEU A 34 11.86 3.43 -2.17
N HIS A 35 11.36 2.95 -3.30
CA HIS A 35 9.94 2.99 -3.63
C HIS A 35 9.15 2.07 -2.69
N VAL A 36 8.00 2.53 -2.18
CA VAL A 36 7.14 1.80 -1.25
C VAL A 36 5.79 1.50 -1.90
N MET A 37 5.49 0.22 -2.08
CA MET A 37 4.17 -0.26 -2.48
C MET A 37 3.49 -0.96 -1.29
N ILE A 38 2.18 -0.75 -1.08
CA ILE A 38 1.42 -1.42 -0.01
C ILE A 38 0.15 -2.04 -0.57
N TYR A 39 -0.16 -3.25 -0.15
CA TYR A 39 -1.46 -3.89 -0.36
C TYR A 39 -2.30 -3.80 0.91
N SER A 40 -3.57 -3.42 0.78
CA SER A 40 -4.53 -3.43 1.88
C SER A 40 -5.88 -3.97 1.45
N GLY A 41 -6.54 -4.69 2.35
CA GLY A 41 -7.95 -5.06 2.20
C GLY A 41 -8.92 -3.90 2.41
N TYR A 42 -8.44 -2.78 2.96
CA TYR A 42 -9.23 -1.56 3.12
C TYR A 42 -9.13 -0.66 1.91
N THR A 43 -10.14 0.17 1.72
CA THR A 43 -10.06 1.28 0.76
C THR A 43 -9.34 2.46 1.39
N ILE A 44 -8.71 3.31 0.58
CA ILE A 44 -8.06 4.54 1.04
C ILE A 44 -9.03 5.42 1.85
N GLU A 45 -10.31 5.49 1.47
CA GLU A 45 -11.31 6.27 2.19
C GLU A 45 -11.58 5.69 3.58
N ALA A 46 -11.62 4.37 3.72
CA ALA A 46 -11.76 3.71 5.02
C ALA A 46 -10.52 3.94 5.90
N LEU A 47 -9.32 3.97 5.30
CA LEU A 47 -8.07 4.26 6.01
C LEU A 47 -8.03 5.70 6.51
N ILE A 48 -8.34 6.68 5.65
CA ILE A 48 -8.41 8.11 6.02
C ILE A 48 -9.42 8.34 7.15
N GLN A 49 -10.55 7.63 7.13
CA GLN A 49 -11.57 7.74 8.18
C GLN A 49 -11.10 7.26 9.56
N ARG A 50 -10.04 6.46 9.66
CA ARG A 50 -9.47 6.02 10.94
C ARG A 50 -8.86 7.18 11.74
N LYS A 51 -8.46 8.28 11.07
CA LYS A 51 -7.83 9.45 11.70
C LYS A 51 -6.66 9.09 12.62
N ASP A 52 -5.86 8.11 12.20
CA ASP A 52 -4.67 7.65 12.92
C ASP A 52 -3.43 8.31 12.29
N PRO A 53 -2.61 9.04 13.07
CA PRO A 53 -1.46 9.76 12.54
C PRO A 53 -0.40 8.85 11.92
N ASN A 54 -0.30 7.59 12.34
CA ASN A 54 0.61 6.63 11.72
C ASN A 54 0.07 6.17 10.36
N ILE A 55 -1.24 5.98 10.23
CA ILE A 55 -1.88 5.67 8.94
C ILE A 55 -1.70 6.82 7.97
N ASP A 56 -1.95 8.06 8.43
CA ASP A 56 -1.74 9.27 7.62
C ASP A 56 -0.28 9.37 7.15
N TYR A 57 0.66 9.07 8.05
CA TYR A 57 2.08 9.02 7.71
C TYR A 57 2.38 7.95 6.65
N ILE A 58 1.90 6.72 6.85
CA ILE A 58 2.08 5.61 5.90
C ILE A 58 1.54 6.00 4.52
N LEU A 59 0.31 6.50 4.45
CA LEU A 59 -0.33 6.91 3.20
C LEU A 59 0.49 7.99 2.50
N THR A 60 0.86 9.06 3.20
CA THR A 60 1.65 10.18 2.64
C THR A 60 2.98 9.73 2.02
N HIS A 61 3.58 8.67 2.57
CA HIS A 61 4.89 8.15 2.19
C HIS A 61 4.84 6.86 1.34
N THR A 62 3.64 6.43 0.94
CA THR A 62 3.44 5.30 0.02
C THR A 62 3.44 5.80 -1.42
N ASP A 63 4.22 5.18 -2.30
CA ASP A 63 4.26 5.54 -3.71
C ASP A 63 3.10 4.91 -4.49
N LEU A 64 2.75 3.66 -4.14
CA LEU A 64 1.63 2.93 -4.73
C LEU A 64 0.84 2.16 -3.68
N LEU A 65 -0.45 2.44 -3.55
CA LEU A 65 -1.38 1.69 -2.72
C LEU A 65 -2.27 0.82 -3.62
N ILE A 66 -2.31 -0.48 -3.36
CA ILE A 66 -3.30 -1.40 -3.91
C ILE A 66 -4.36 -1.63 -2.85
N ASP A 67 -5.53 -1.06 -3.06
CA ASP A 67 -6.57 -0.99 -2.04
C ASP A 67 -7.79 -1.87 -2.37
N GLY A 68 -8.54 -2.23 -1.32
CA GLY A 68 -9.77 -3.02 -1.40
C GLY A 68 -9.58 -4.53 -1.20
N PRO A 69 -10.63 -5.24 -0.74
CA PRO A 69 -10.54 -6.65 -0.40
C PRO A 69 -10.37 -7.49 -1.65
N PHE A 70 -9.71 -8.65 -1.52
CA PHE A 70 -9.69 -9.64 -2.59
C PHE A 70 -11.08 -10.30 -2.73
N VAL A 71 -11.61 -10.30 -3.96
CA VAL A 71 -12.89 -10.92 -4.31
C VAL A 71 -12.66 -12.00 -5.36
N ARG A 72 -12.87 -13.27 -4.98
CA ARG A 72 -12.54 -14.44 -5.82
C ARG A 72 -13.28 -14.43 -7.16
N GLU A 73 -14.54 -14.01 -7.15
CA GLU A 73 -15.43 -13.91 -8.32
C GLU A 73 -14.93 -12.85 -9.32
N LEU A 74 -14.11 -11.92 -8.85
CA LEU A 74 -13.54 -10.83 -9.64
C LEU A 74 -12.06 -11.06 -9.97
N ARG A 75 -11.50 -12.25 -9.74
CA ARG A 75 -10.08 -12.54 -10.02
C ARG A 75 -9.73 -12.43 -11.51
N GLU A 76 -10.64 -12.84 -12.38
CA GLU A 76 -10.37 -12.94 -13.81
C GLU A 76 -10.34 -11.54 -14.43
N GLY A 77 -9.24 -11.24 -15.14
CA GLY A 77 -9.02 -9.93 -15.74
C GLY A 77 -8.70 -8.81 -14.75
N ALA A 78 -8.22 -9.11 -13.54
CA ALA A 78 -7.81 -8.08 -12.57
C ALA A 78 -6.67 -7.19 -13.09
N GLY A 79 -5.84 -7.69 -14.01
CA GLY A 79 -4.71 -6.95 -14.57
C GLY A 79 -3.50 -6.92 -13.64
N GLU A 80 -2.56 -6.04 -13.92
CA GLU A 80 -1.30 -5.96 -13.18
C GLU A 80 -1.52 -5.55 -11.72
N TYR A 81 -0.72 -6.12 -10.81
CA TYR A 81 -0.72 -5.91 -9.36
C TYR A 81 -1.98 -6.38 -8.62
N ARG A 82 -3.17 -6.25 -9.21
CA ARG A 82 -4.43 -6.56 -8.52
C ARG A 82 -4.73 -8.04 -8.50
N GLY A 83 -5.14 -8.54 -7.33
CA GLY A 83 -5.69 -9.88 -7.18
C GLY A 83 -7.13 -10.00 -7.71
N SER A 84 -7.92 -8.93 -7.63
CA SER A 84 -9.30 -8.90 -8.14
C SER A 84 -9.68 -7.54 -8.73
N ARG A 85 -10.62 -7.53 -9.70
CA ARG A 85 -11.00 -6.33 -10.48
C ARG A 85 -11.52 -5.14 -9.65
N ASN A 86 -12.01 -5.38 -8.44
CA ASN A 86 -12.46 -4.33 -7.54
C ASN A 86 -11.32 -3.57 -6.84
N GLN A 87 -10.10 -4.12 -6.83
CA GLN A 87 -8.97 -3.44 -6.23
C GLN A 87 -8.54 -2.26 -7.10
N ARG A 88 -8.05 -1.18 -6.46
CA ARG A 88 -7.60 0.02 -7.18
C ARG A 88 -6.11 0.20 -6.98
N ILE A 89 -5.45 0.66 -8.04
CA ILE A 89 -4.06 1.09 -8.00
C ILE A 89 -4.09 2.60 -7.79
N ILE A 90 -3.60 3.07 -6.64
CA ILE A 90 -3.61 4.48 -6.26
C ILE A 90 -2.17 4.95 -6.14
N GLY A 91 -1.76 5.91 -6.97
CA GLY A 91 -0.41 6.48 -6.95
C GLY A 91 -0.29 7.66 -5.99
N ASN A 92 0.94 7.99 -5.59
CA ASN A 92 1.26 9.05 -4.62
C ASN A 92 0.56 10.39 -4.90
N ALA A 93 0.43 10.80 -6.16
CA ALA A 93 -0.24 12.05 -6.55
C ALA A 93 -1.73 12.11 -6.17
N THR A 94 -2.37 10.96 -5.93
CA THR A 94 -3.77 10.83 -5.52
C THR A 94 -3.91 10.51 -4.03
N ILE A 95 -2.85 10.02 -3.38
CA ILE A 95 -2.85 9.71 -1.94
C ILE A 95 -2.69 10.98 -1.10
N ARG A 96 -2.04 12.02 -1.63
CA ARG A 96 -1.81 13.32 -0.98
C ARG A 96 -3.01 14.27 -1.06
#